data_AF-A0A953HLW5-F1
#
_entry.id   AF-A0A953HLW5-F1
#
_cell.length_a   1.000
_cell.length_b   1.000
_cell.length_c   1.000
_cell.angle_alpha   90.00
_cell.angle_beta   90.00
_cell.angle_gamma   90.00
#
_symmetry.space_group_name_H-M   'P 1'
#
loop_
_entity.id
_entity.type
_entity.pdbx_description
1 polymer ?
#
loop_
_entity_poly.entity_id
_entity_poly.type
_entity_poly.pdbx_seq_one_letter_code
_entity_poly.pdbx_strand_id
1 'polypeptide(L)'
;MLDIDALAEPRKRLLIGVLRSAMGVVLKMYEPNEFDARSRNHIPVWRRIHDAIRDDALSTLTGDEAEACLDALHGTQYALGPTELHTVTGYTLREYASAGLLLFSALKMPFRTYDLVLWSEEGEWL
;
A
#
# COMPACT_ATOMS: atom_id res chain seq x y z
N MET A 1 -5.39 15.69 4.48
CA MET A 1 -6.54 15.09 3.77
C MET A 1 -6.07 14.79 2.36
N LEU A 2 -6.18 13.53 1.93
CA LEU A 2 -5.64 13.09 0.64
C LEU A 2 -6.49 13.58 -0.53
N ASP A 3 -5.86 14.06 -1.59
CA ASP A 3 -6.54 14.50 -2.82
C ASP A 3 -6.80 13.32 -3.77
N ILE A 4 -7.39 12.23 -3.23
CA ILE A 4 -7.66 11.00 -3.98
C ILE A 4 -8.82 11.20 -4.96
N ASP A 5 -9.76 12.09 -4.63
CA ASP A 5 -10.95 12.33 -5.43
C ASP A 5 -10.65 13.09 -6.73
N ALA A 6 -9.47 13.70 -6.85
CA ALA A 6 -8.97 14.25 -8.11
C ALA A 6 -8.45 13.17 -9.09
N LEU A 7 -8.27 11.92 -8.64
CA LEU A 7 -7.83 10.83 -9.52
C LEU A 7 -8.96 10.42 -10.46
N ALA A 8 -8.60 10.23 -11.73
CA ALA A 8 -9.52 9.61 -12.70
C ALA A 8 -9.97 8.23 -12.20
N GLU A 9 -11.24 7.91 -12.42
CA GLU A 9 -11.90 6.71 -11.91
C GLU A 9 -11.12 5.39 -12.14
N PRO A 10 -10.51 5.12 -13.31
CA PRO A 10 -9.69 3.92 -13.49
C PRO A 10 -8.47 3.85 -12.57
N ARG A 11 -7.84 5.00 -12.27
CA ARG A 11 -6.68 5.10 -11.36
C ARG A 11 -7.11 4.93 -9.92
N LYS A 12 -8.27 5.49 -9.54
CA LYS A 12 -8.86 5.30 -8.21
C LYS A 12 -9.16 3.81 -7.94
N ARG A 13 -9.76 3.12 -8.92
CA ARG A 13 -10.01 1.66 -8.84
C ARG A 13 -8.73 0.83 -8.73
N LEU A 14 -7.70 1.16 -9.52
CA LEU A 14 -6.40 0.51 -9.41
C LEU A 14 -5.82 0.66 -8.00
N LEU A 15 -5.75 1.90 -7.50
CA LEU A 15 -5.20 2.20 -6.17
C LEU A 15 -5.92 1.41 -5.07
N ILE A 16 -7.26 1.46 -5.06
CA ILE A 16 -8.07 0.75 -4.06
C ILE A 16 -7.86 -0.76 -4.15
N GLY A 17 -7.86 -1.32 -5.37
CA GLY A 17 -7.69 -2.76 -5.58
C GLY A 17 -6.34 -3.27 -5.08
N VAL A 18 -5.26 -2.56 -5.42
CA VAL A 18 -3.91 -2.90 -4.95
C VAL A 18 -3.82 -2.75 -3.43
N LEU A 19 -4.31 -1.65 -2.84
CA LEU A 19 -4.30 -1.45 -1.39
C LEU A 19 -5.08 -2.54 -0.63
N ARG A 20 -6.22 -2.98 -1.16
CA ARG A 20 -6.96 -4.13 -0.60
C ARG A 20 -6.11 -5.39 -0.58
N SER A 21 -5.43 -5.67 -1.68
CA SER A 21 -4.60 -6.88 -1.77
C SER A 21 -3.39 -6.81 -0.83
N ALA A 22 -2.71 -5.66 -0.75
CA ALA A 22 -1.60 -5.44 0.16
C ALA A 22 -2.03 -5.57 1.63
N MET A 23 -3.17 -4.97 1.99
CA MET A 23 -3.73 -5.09 3.33
C MET A 23 -4.09 -6.55 3.65
N GLY A 24 -4.60 -7.31 2.69
CA GLY A 24 -4.86 -8.74 2.85
C GLY A 24 -3.59 -9.55 3.14
N VAL A 25 -2.45 -9.19 2.53
CA VAL A 25 -1.16 -9.82 2.80
C VAL A 25 -0.64 -9.44 4.18
N VAL A 26 -0.65 -8.14 4.51
CA VAL A 26 -0.29 -7.61 5.83
C VAL A 26 -1.09 -8.34 6.91
N LEU A 27 -2.42 -8.34 6.85
CA LEU A 27 -3.25 -8.96 7.88
C LEU A 27 -3.00 -10.47 8.05
N LYS A 28 -2.67 -11.20 6.97
CA LYS A 28 -2.29 -12.62 7.05
C LYS A 28 -0.91 -12.83 7.69
N MET A 29 0.05 -11.97 7.39
CA MET A 29 1.38 -12.01 8.01
C MET A 29 1.33 -11.62 9.50
N TYR A 30 0.33 -10.83 9.89
CA TYR A 30 0.12 -10.38 11.28
C TYR A 30 -0.96 -11.16 12.04
N GLU A 31 -1.40 -12.34 11.56
CA GLU A 31 -2.30 -13.22 12.34
C GLU A 31 -1.65 -13.68 13.67
N PRO A 32 -2.45 -13.92 14.73
CA PRO A 32 -2.26 -13.33 16.06
C PRO A 32 -1.18 -13.93 16.98
N ASN A 33 -0.32 -14.83 16.48
CA ASN A 33 0.63 -15.54 17.35
C ASN A 33 1.91 -14.73 17.67
N GLU A 34 2.11 -13.58 17.05
CA GLU A 34 3.28 -12.71 17.25
C GLU A 34 2.91 -11.25 17.57
N PHE A 35 1.77 -11.03 18.24
CA PHE A 35 1.49 -9.74 18.86
C PHE A 35 2.40 -9.52 20.08
N ASP A 36 3.67 -9.20 19.83
CA ASP A 36 4.52 -8.55 20.82
C ASP A 36 3.83 -7.24 21.26
N ALA A 37 4.04 -6.84 22.50
CA ALA A 37 3.34 -5.75 23.18
C ALA A 37 3.42 -4.39 22.44
N ARG A 38 4.35 -4.24 21.49
CA ARG A 38 4.49 -3.06 20.60
C ARG A 38 3.41 -2.99 19.52
N SER A 39 2.93 -4.12 19.02
CA SER A 39 1.98 -4.20 17.90
C SER A 39 0.54 -3.80 18.30
N ARG A 40 0.19 -3.90 19.59
CA ARG A 40 -1.15 -3.54 20.11
C ARG A 40 -1.50 -2.07 19.90
N ASN A 41 -0.51 -1.18 19.88
CA ASN A 41 -0.72 0.25 19.65
C ASN A 41 -0.99 0.59 18.17
N HIS A 42 -0.66 -0.31 17.23
CA HIS A 42 -0.86 -0.12 15.79
C HIS A 42 -2.14 -0.76 15.25
N ILE A 43 -2.78 -1.68 16.01
CA ILE A 43 -4.06 -2.33 15.63
C ILE A 43 -5.15 -1.30 15.27
N PRO A 44 -5.34 -0.20 16.04
CA PRO A 44 -6.39 0.77 15.72
C PRO A 44 -6.13 1.49 14.38
N VAL A 45 -4.85 1.76 14.05
CA VAL A 45 -4.44 2.43 12.81
C VAL A 45 -4.70 1.52 11.62
N TRP A 46 -4.23 0.26 11.65
CA TRP A 46 -4.46 -0.70 10.57
C TRP A 46 -5.94 -1.01 10.35
N ARG A 47 -6.74 -1.05 11.41
CA ARG A 47 -8.20 -1.20 11.28
C ARG A 47 -8.85 -0.01 10.59
N ARG A 48 -8.49 1.22 10.97
CA ARG A 48 -9.00 2.43 10.31
C ARG A 48 -8.61 2.47 8.83
N ILE A 49 -7.37 2.14 8.52
CA ILE A 49 -6.89 2.04 7.14
C ILE A 49 -7.69 0.99 6.37
N HIS A 50 -7.84 -0.21 6.93
CA HIS A 50 -8.62 -1.28 6.32
C HIS A 50 -10.08 -0.87 6.06
N ASP A 51 -10.74 -0.26 7.05
CA ASP A 51 -12.12 0.22 6.89
C ASP A 51 -12.22 1.31 5.82
N ALA A 52 -11.30 2.28 5.78
CA ALA A 52 -11.25 3.30 4.75
C ALA A 52 -11.03 2.73 3.33
N ILE A 53 -10.19 1.70 3.19
CA ILE A 53 -9.98 0.98 1.93
C ILE A 53 -11.23 0.16 1.54
N ARG A 54 -11.88 -0.49 2.52
CA ARG A 54 -13.11 -1.27 2.28
C ARG A 54 -14.24 -0.37 1.82
N ASP A 55 -14.36 0.81 2.41
CA ASP A 55 -15.46 1.74 2.19
C ASP A 55 -15.15 2.78 1.07
N ASP A 56 -14.08 2.57 0.30
CA ASP A 56 -13.60 3.46 -0.79
C ASP A 56 -13.37 4.92 -0.35
N ALA A 57 -13.13 5.13 0.94
CA ALA A 57 -13.08 6.42 1.62
C ALA A 57 -11.64 6.87 1.92
N LEU A 58 -10.70 6.64 0.99
CA LEU A 58 -9.28 6.95 1.19
C LEU A 58 -9.00 8.42 1.51
N SER A 59 -9.85 9.36 1.06
CA SER A 59 -9.71 10.80 1.38
C SER A 59 -9.82 11.10 2.88
N THR A 60 -10.41 10.19 3.67
CA THR A 60 -10.53 10.31 5.13
C THR A 60 -9.23 9.99 5.88
N LEU A 61 -8.24 9.39 5.21
CA LEU A 61 -6.97 9.03 5.82
C LEU A 61 -6.16 10.28 6.19
N THR A 62 -5.50 10.19 7.33
CA THR A 62 -4.44 11.12 7.74
C THR A 62 -3.16 10.90 6.92
N GLY A 63 -2.19 11.82 7.03
CA GLY A 63 -0.89 11.68 6.37
C GLY A 63 -0.16 10.41 6.82
N ASP A 64 -0.07 10.20 8.13
CA ASP A 64 0.59 9.03 8.72
C ASP A 64 -0.09 7.70 8.31
N GLU A 65 -1.42 7.69 8.21
CA GLU A 65 -2.17 6.51 7.76
C GLU A 65 -1.94 6.20 6.28
N ALA A 66 -1.75 7.23 5.45
CA ALA A 66 -1.39 7.06 4.06
C ALA A 66 0.08 6.64 3.88
N GLU A 67 0.99 7.11 4.75
CA GLU A 67 2.37 6.61 4.80
C GLU A 67 2.40 5.13 5.20
N ALA A 68 1.59 4.72 6.18
CA ALA A 68 1.42 3.30 6.51
C ALA A 68 0.84 2.48 5.33
N CYS A 69 -0.04 3.05 4.52
CA CYS A 69 -0.47 2.40 3.27
C CYS A 69 0.69 2.21 2.28
N LEU A 70 1.62 3.18 2.15
CA LEU A 70 2.82 3.02 1.33
C LEU A 70 3.72 1.91 1.86
N ASP A 71 3.92 1.85 3.18
CA ASP A 71 4.68 0.77 3.82
C ASP A 71 4.06 -0.61 3.56
N ALA A 72 2.73 -0.71 3.58
CA ALA A 72 2.03 -1.96 3.25
C ALA A 72 2.24 -2.38 1.79
N LEU A 73 2.21 -1.42 0.85
CA LEU A 73 2.48 -1.69 -0.57
C LEU A 73 3.92 -2.21 -0.77
N HIS A 74 4.91 -1.50 -0.23
CA HIS A 74 6.32 -1.88 -0.36
C HIS A 74 6.64 -3.18 0.38
N GLY A 75 6.14 -3.34 1.60
CA GLY A 75 6.31 -4.56 2.39
C GLY A 75 5.76 -5.79 1.69
N THR A 76 4.61 -5.66 1.03
CA THR A 76 4.02 -6.75 0.22
C THR A 76 4.87 -7.10 -0.99
N GLN A 77 5.36 -6.08 -1.73
CA GLN A 77 6.27 -6.30 -2.87
C GLN A 77 7.54 -7.05 -2.44
N TYR A 78 8.15 -6.62 -1.34
CA TYR A 78 9.38 -7.20 -0.81
C TYR A 78 9.19 -8.63 -0.31
N ALA A 79 8.07 -8.90 0.36
CA ALA A 79 7.83 -10.20 0.98
C ALA A 79 7.49 -11.31 -0.03
N LEU A 80 6.84 -10.98 -1.15
CA LEU A 80 6.40 -11.98 -2.14
C LEU A 80 7.36 -12.08 -3.35
N GLY A 81 8.01 -10.99 -3.75
CA GLY A 81 8.75 -10.96 -5.02
C GLY A 81 7.81 -11.07 -6.25
N PRO A 82 8.31 -10.86 -7.49
CA PRO A 82 7.46 -10.52 -8.64
C PRO A 82 6.44 -11.60 -9.05
N THR A 83 6.88 -12.86 -9.11
CA THR A 83 6.05 -13.98 -9.57
C THR A 83 4.97 -14.34 -8.54
N GLU A 84 5.35 -14.40 -7.26
CA GLU A 84 4.41 -14.71 -6.18
C GLU A 84 3.45 -13.53 -5.93
N LEU A 85 3.91 -12.28 -6.05
CA LEU A 85 3.07 -11.09 -5.94
C LEU A 85 1.88 -11.17 -6.87
N HIS A 86 2.10 -11.43 -8.17
CA HIS A 86 1.00 -11.57 -9.12
C HIS A 86 0.10 -12.76 -8.82
N THR A 87 0.69 -13.89 -8.44
CA THR A 87 -0.07 -15.12 -8.16
C THR A 87 -0.97 -14.98 -6.92
N VAL A 88 -0.48 -14.32 -5.87
CA VAL A 88 -1.17 -14.17 -4.58
C VAL A 88 -2.17 -13.02 -4.59
N THR A 89 -1.85 -11.92 -5.27
CA THR A 89 -2.61 -10.67 -5.18
C THR A 89 -3.43 -10.37 -6.43
N GLY A 90 -3.12 -11.02 -7.56
CA GLY A 90 -3.68 -10.71 -8.88
C GLY A 90 -3.06 -9.48 -9.55
N TYR A 91 -2.16 -8.77 -8.87
CA TYR A 91 -1.53 -7.54 -9.37
C TYR A 91 -0.03 -7.72 -9.60
N THR A 92 0.46 -7.12 -10.67
CA THR A 92 1.87 -7.10 -11.03
C THR A 92 2.66 -6.10 -10.19
N LEU A 93 3.99 -6.22 -10.18
CA LEU A 93 4.87 -5.26 -9.54
C LEU A 93 4.67 -3.82 -10.07
N ARG A 94 4.41 -3.69 -11.37
CA ARG A 94 4.11 -2.39 -12.02
C ARG A 94 2.83 -1.77 -11.49
N GLU A 95 1.81 -2.56 -11.19
CA GLU A 95 0.55 -2.05 -10.64
C GLU A 95 0.72 -1.61 -9.19
N TYR A 96 1.48 -2.35 -8.39
CA TYR A 96 1.89 -1.91 -7.05
C TYR A 96 2.70 -0.61 -7.09
N ALA A 97 3.67 -0.50 -7.99
CA ALA A 97 4.44 0.72 -8.23
C ALA A 97 3.53 1.91 -8.57
N SER A 98 2.60 1.69 -9.48
CA SER A 98 1.66 2.71 -9.94
C SER A 98 0.74 3.16 -8.80
N ALA A 99 0.26 2.22 -7.97
CA ALA A 99 -0.53 2.53 -6.79
C ALA A 99 0.26 3.35 -5.76
N GLY A 100 1.51 2.98 -5.50
CA GLY A 100 2.42 3.76 -4.64
C GLY A 100 2.58 5.20 -5.14
N LEU A 101 2.85 5.39 -6.43
CA LEU A 101 2.95 6.72 -7.05
C LEU A 101 1.65 7.53 -6.98
N LEU A 102 0.49 6.90 -7.17
CA LEU A 102 -0.81 7.56 -7.05
C LEU A 102 -1.06 8.04 -5.61
N LEU A 103 -0.76 7.20 -4.63
CA LEU A 103 -0.91 7.54 -3.21
C LEU A 103 0.08 8.64 -2.80
N PHE A 104 1.33 8.53 -3.25
CA PHE A 104 2.37 9.54 -3.06
C PHE A 104 1.95 10.91 -3.63
N SER A 105 1.43 10.93 -4.86
CA SER A 105 0.91 12.14 -5.48
C SER A 105 -0.28 12.73 -4.73
N ALA A 106 -1.17 11.88 -4.18
CA ALA A 106 -2.33 12.33 -3.40
C ALA A 106 -1.95 12.87 -2.01
N LEU A 107 -0.81 12.43 -1.48
CA LEU A 107 -0.23 12.84 -0.20
C LEU A 107 0.41 14.23 -0.22
N LYS A 108 0.73 14.76 -1.40
CA LYS A 108 1.54 15.99 -1.58
C LYS A 108 2.84 15.96 -0.75
N MET A 109 3.35 14.76 -0.45
CA MET A 109 4.60 14.60 0.28
C MET A 109 5.78 15.01 -0.62
N PRO A 110 6.84 15.62 -0.06
CA PRO A 110 8.08 15.82 -0.80
C PRO A 110 8.66 14.46 -1.16
N PHE A 111 9.01 14.24 -2.45
CA PHE A 111 9.63 12.99 -2.93
C PHE A 111 10.79 12.62 -2.03
N ARG A 112 10.65 11.54 -1.25
CA ARG A 112 11.80 10.92 -0.60
C ARG A 112 12.33 9.90 -1.60
N THR A 113 13.61 9.97 -1.89
CA THR A 113 14.29 9.15 -2.91
C THR A 113 14.15 7.63 -2.67
N TYR A 114 13.68 7.22 -1.50
CA TYR A 114 13.41 5.82 -1.14
C TYR A 114 12.07 5.27 -1.67
N ASP A 115 11.16 6.11 -2.19
CA ASP A 115 9.81 5.70 -2.61
C ASP A 115 9.74 5.08 -4.03
N LEU A 116 10.89 4.92 -4.70
CA LEU A 116 11.01 4.38 -6.06
C LEU A 116 11.99 3.21 -6.14
N VAL A 117 12.06 2.36 -5.11
CA VAL A 117 12.81 1.10 -5.23
C VAL A 117 11.91 0.06 -5.87
N LEU A 118 11.77 0.17 -7.20
CA LEU A 118 11.17 -0.87 -8.02
C LEU A 118 12.22 -1.94 -8.25
N TRP A 119 11.97 -3.13 -7.72
CA TRP A 119 12.77 -4.31 -7.97
C TRP A 119 12.69 -4.64 -9.48
N SER A 120 13.71 -4.29 -10.26
CA SER A 120 13.89 -4.91 -11.56
C SER A 120 14.47 -6.31 -11.33
N GLU A 121 13.97 -7.33 -12.04
CA GLU A 121 14.57 -8.68 -12.01
C GLU A 121 15.99 -8.71 -12.60
N GLU A 122 16.49 -7.58 -13.13
CA GLU A 122 17.85 -7.38 -13.61
C GLU A 122 18.30 -5.99 -13.18
N GLY A 123 19.30 -5.86 -12.30
CA GLY A 123 19.65 -4.64 -11.57
C GLY A 123 20.13 -3.44 -12.40
N GLU A 124 19.26 -2.82 -13.19
CA GLU A 124 19.46 -1.50 -13.80
C GLU A 124 18.30 -0.55 -13.49
N TRP A 125 18.66 0.60 -12.92
CA TRP A 125 17.77 1.72 -12.63
C TRP A 125 17.39 2.44 -13.94
N LEU A 126 16.12 2.82 -14.10
CA LEU A 126 15.70 3.78 -15.13
C LEU A 126 16.02 5.22 -14.69
#